data_AF-K1TMV1-F1
#
_entry.id   AF-K1TMV1-F1
#
_cell.length_a   1.000
_cell.length_b   1.000
_cell.length_c   1.000
_cell.angle_alpha   90.00
_cell.angle_beta   90.00
_cell.angle_gamma   90.00
#
_symmetry.space_group_name_H-M   'P 1'
#
loop_
_entity.id
_entity.type
_entity.pdbx_description
1 polymer ?
#
loop_
_entity_poly.entity_id
_entity_poly.type
_entity_poly.pdbx_seq_one_letter_code
_entity_poly.pdbx_strand_id
1 'polypeptide(L)'
;KSISSLIGMSPEDKAGYALLLAEAADKNGYSLLPCDSLLNLALHVYHEEAKEHAIALLYKGKVQQEMENYADALKSYRMALEILSAYPCEFYWKGFVYNMLGGLYGKQNLYAQAKDMYVKACYNDSLARHNRHFISSLSNLGVAYIGYGNIDSAFYLSATRFAAFSFY
;
A
#
# COMPACT_ATOMS: atom_id res chain seq x y z
N LYS A 1 -14.08 16.55 -2.07
CA LYS A 1 -14.85 16.98 -3.27
C LYS A 1 -15.96 15.96 -3.48
N SER A 2 -17.20 16.40 -3.67
CA SER A 2 -18.38 15.51 -3.74
C SER A 2 -18.54 14.91 -5.15
N ILE A 3 -19.23 13.77 -5.26
CA ILE A 3 -19.63 13.11 -6.52
C ILE A 3 -20.31 14.09 -7.49
N SER A 4 -20.92 15.17 -6.97
CA SER A 4 -21.52 16.25 -7.74
C SER A 4 -20.55 17.00 -8.66
N SER A 5 -19.23 16.95 -8.43
CA SER A 5 -18.25 17.59 -9.32
C SER A 5 -17.91 16.76 -10.57
N LEU A 6 -18.52 15.58 -10.75
CA LEU A 6 -18.24 14.63 -11.83
C LEU A 6 -19.39 14.53 -12.85
N ILE A 7 -20.26 15.54 -12.91
CA ILE A 7 -21.39 15.58 -13.83
C ILE A 7 -20.87 15.60 -15.28
N GLY A 8 -21.29 14.64 -16.10
CA GLY A 8 -20.90 14.51 -17.51
C GLY A 8 -19.79 13.49 -17.82
N MET A 9 -19.13 12.93 -16.80
CA MET A 9 -18.11 11.88 -17.00
C MET A 9 -18.72 10.48 -17.11
N SER A 10 -18.10 9.60 -17.91
CA SER A 10 -18.43 8.18 -17.95
C SER A 10 -18.16 7.51 -16.59
N PRO A 11 -18.80 6.38 -16.25
CA PRO A 11 -18.48 5.61 -15.05
C PRO A 11 -16.99 5.24 -14.95
N GLU A 12 -16.37 4.90 -16.07
CA GLU A 12 -14.95 4.53 -16.18
C GLU A 12 -14.05 5.72 -15.88
N ASP A 13 -14.35 6.90 -16.43
CA ASP A 13 -13.59 8.11 -16.15
C ASP A 13 -13.69 8.52 -14.68
N LYS A 14 -14.86 8.31 -14.05
CA LYS A 14 -15.04 8.57 -12.62
C LYS A 14 -14.24 7.60 -11.76
N ALA A 15 -14.19 6.33 -12.14
CA ALA A 15 -13.37 5.32 -11.47
C ALA A 15 -11.87 5.62 -11.63
N GLY A 16 -11.44 6.04 -12.81
CA GLY A 16 -10.08 6.51 -13.06
C GLY A 16 -9.73 7.74 -12.22
N TYR A 17 -10.64 8.72 -12.17
CA TYR A 17 -10.49 9.90 -11.33
C TYR A 17 -10.37 9.54 -9.84
N ALA A 18 -11.16 8.58 -9.36
CA ALA A 18 -11.11 8.13 -7.97
C ALA A 18 -9.72 7.59 -7.59
N LEU A 19 -9.14 6.74 -8.44
CA LEU A 19 -7.80 6.19 -8.22
C LEU A 19 -6.73 7.28 -8.23
N LEU A 20 -6.76 8.16 -9.24
CA LEU A 20 -5.80 9.27 -9.36
C LEU A 20 -5.88 10.23 -8.17
N LEU A 21 -7.10 10.52 -7.69
CA LEU A 21 -7.30 11.38 -6.53
C LEU A 21 -6.76 10.73 -5.25
N ALA A 22 -7.06 9.45 -5.03
CA ALA A 22 -6.56 8.71 -3.87
C ALA A 22 -5.02 8.61 -3.89
N GLU A 23 -4.43 8.33 -5.05
CA GLU A 23 -2.99 8.29 -5.23
C GLU A 23 -2.33 9.66 -4.97
N ALA A 24 -2.92 10.73 -5.51
CA ALA A 24 -2.43 12.09 -5.28
C ALA A 24 -2.57 12.51 -3.81
N ALA A 25 -3.69 12.21 -3.18
CA ALA A 25 -3.91 12.49 -1.76
C ALA A 25 -2.86 11.77 -0.91
N ASP A 26 -2.64 10.48 -1.16
CA ASP A 26 -1.68 9.67 -0.45
C ASP A 26 -0.24 10.18 -0.60
N LYS A 27 0.19 10.46 -1.83
CA LYS A 27 1.53 10.99 -2.12
C LYS A 27 1.80 12.35 -1.44
N ASN A 28 0.76 13.12 -1.17
CA ASN A 28 0.84 14.41 -0.49
C ASN A 28 0.53 14.33 1.01
N GLY A 29 0.28 13.13 1.56
CA GLY A 29 -0.01 12.95 2.98
C GLY A 29 -1.37 13.49 3.42
N TYR A 30 -2.31 13.67 2.49
CA TYR A 30 -3.69 14.05 2.82
C TYR A 30 -4.51 12.83 3.25
N SER A 31 -5.50 13.05 4.12
CA SER A 31 -6.44 12.01 4.51
C SER A 31 -7.19 11.45 3.30
N LEU A 32 -7.35 10.13 3.28
CA LEU A 32 -8.08 9.40 2.25
C LEU A 32 -9.57 9.25 2.55
N LEU A 33 -10.04 9.61 3.76
CA LEU A 33 -11.47 9.55 4.12
C LEU A 33 -12.39 10.20 3.06
N PRO A 34 -12.07 11.37 2.46
CA PRO A 34 -12.91 11.97 1.42
C PRO A 34 -12.99 11.16 0.12
N CYS A 35 -12.11 10.17 -0.07
CA CYS A 35 -12.08 9.30 -1.24
C CYS A 35 -12.94 8.05 -1.07
N ASP A 36 -13.52 7.77 0.11
CA ASP A 36 -14.21 6.49 0.39
C ASP A 36 -15.32 6.18 -0.63
N SER A 37 -16.24 7.11 -0.83
CA SER A 37 -17.36 6.93 -1.76
C SER A 37 -16.90 6.80 -3.21
N LEU A 38 -15.80 7.47 -3.58
CA LEU A 38 -15.23 7.40 -4.92
C LEU A 38 -14.53 6.06 -5.15
N LEU A 39 -13.86 5.51 -4.13
CA LEU A 39 -13.25 4.19 -4.19
C LEU A 39 -14.30 3.08 -4.25
N ASN A 40 -15.42 3.22 -3.54
CA ASN A 40 -16.55 2.28 -3.67
C ASN A 40 -17.11 2.28 -5.10
N LEU A 41 -17.20 3.45 -5.74
CA LEU A 41 -17.58 3.56 -7.15
C LEU A 41 -16.56 2.84 -8.04
N ALA A 42 -15.26 3.06 -7.83
CA ALA A 42 -14.22 2.40 -8.61
C ALA A 42 -14.27 0.87 -8.49
N LEU A 43 -14.50 0.34 -7.28
CA LEU A 43 -14.67 -1.09 -7.05
C LEU A 43 -15.88 -1.69 -7.78
N HIS A 44 -16.96 -0.93 -7.93
CA HIS A 44 -18.13 -1.36 -8.68
C HIS A 44 -17.91 -1.31 -10.20
N VAL A 45 -17.12 -0.36 -10.69
CA VAL A 45 -16.91 -0.14 -12.13
C VAL A 45 -15.84 -1.07 -12.70
N TYR A 46 -14.72 -1.26 -11.99
CA TYR A 46 -13.65 -2.13 -12.46
C TYR A 46 -14.00 -3.60 -12.26
N HIS A 47 -13.70 -4.42 -13.27
CA HIS A 47 -13.84 -5.87 -13.21
C HIS A 47 -13.02 -6.45 -12.04
N GLU A 48 -13.55 -7.45 -11.34
CA GLU A 48 -12.93 -7.97 -10.10
C GLU A 48 -11.51 -8.52 -10.31
N GLU A 49 -11.20 -8.99 -11.51
CA GLU A 49 -9.88 -9.50 -11.87
C GLU A 49 -8.94 -8.41 -12.38
N ALA A 50 -9.43 -7.19 -12.63
CA ALA A 50 -8.62 -6.11 -13.18
C ALA A 50 -7.62 -5.57 -12.15
N LYS A 51 -6.44 -5.18 -12.61
CA LYS A 51 -5.43 -4.53 -11.77
C LYS A 51 -5.99 -3.30 -11.06
N GLU A 52 -6.76 -2.48 -11.76
CA GLU A 52 -7.36 -1.26 -11.24
C GLU A 52 -8.31 -1.55 -10.07
N HIS A 53 -9.00 -2.70 -10.09
CA HIS A 53 -9.80 -3.18 -8.96
C HIS A 53 -8.92 -3.49 -7.75
N ALA A 54 -7.76 -4.12 -7.96
CA ALA A 54 -6.77 -4.36 -6.91
C ALA A 54 -6.22 -3.06 -6.31
N ILE A 55 -5.96 -2.04 -7.13
CA ILE A 55 -5.51 -0.72 -6.68
C ILE A 55 -6.61 -0.01 -5.89
N ALA A 56 -7.87 -0.11 -6.32
CA ALA A 56 -9.01 0.41 -5.59
C ALA A 56 -9.13 -0.25 -4.21
N LEU A 57 -8.96 -1.57 -4.12
CA LEU A 57 -8.96 -2.33 -2.86
C LEU A 57 -7.81 -1.90 -1.94
N LEU A 58 -6.61 -1.65 -2.48
CA LEU A 58 -5.48 -1.11 -1.72
C LEU A 58 -5.86 0.23 -1.08
N TYR A 59 -6.33 1.21 -1.87
CA TYR A 59 -6.69 2.51 -1.30
C TYR A 59 -7.90 2.43 -0.36
N LYS A 60 -8.88 1.57 -0.65
CA LYS A 60 -9.99 1.29 0.26
C LYS A 60 -9.49 0.74 1.60
N GLY A 61 -8.52 -0.16 1.58
CA GLY A 61 -7.86 -0.67 2.78
C GLY A 61 -7.21 0.46 3.59
N LYS A 62 -6.55 1.43 2.93
CA LYS A 62 -5.96 2.59 3.62
C LYS A 62 -7.03 3.46 4.29
N VAL A 63 -8.13 3.72 3.60
CA VAL A 63 -9.28 4.44 4.18
C VAL A 63 -9.81 3.71 5.41
N GLN A 64 -9.97 2.39 5.33
CA GLN A 64 -10.40 1.56 6.46
C GLN A 64 -9.41 1.62 7.64
N GLN A 65 -8.10 1.72 7.37
CA GLN A 65 -7.11 1.96 8.44
C GLN A 65 -7.24 3.34 9.08
N GLU A 66 -7.49 4.39 8.31
CA GLU A 66 -7.77 5.74 8.85
C GLU A 66 -9.05 5.75 9.70
N MET A 67 -10.01 4.88 9.40
CA MET A 67 -11.22 4.64 10.18
C MET A 67 -11.02 3.66 11.35
N GLU A 68 -9.80 3.17 11.59
CA GLU A 68 -9.49 2.14 12.59
C GLU A 68 -10.18 0.77 12.38
N ASN A 69 -10.77 0.54 11.21
CA ASN A 69 -11.41 -0.71 10.79
C ASN A 69 -10.35 -1.70 10.28
N TYR A 70 -9.47 -2.15 11.17
CA TYR A 70 -8.30 -2.96 10.81
C TYR A 70 -8.62 -4.33 10.21
N ALA A 71 -9.75 -4.95 10.61
CA ALA A 71 -10.20 -6.23 10.07
C ALA A 71 -10.57 -6.13 8.58
N ASP A 72 -11.33 -5.08 8.23
CA ASP A 72 -11.73 -4.83 6.84
C ASP A 72 -10.52 -4.40 6.00
N ALA A 73 -9.63 -3.57 6.55
CA ALA A 73 -8.38 -3.20 5.88
C ALA A 73 -7.55 -4.44 5.53
N LEU A 74 -7.42 -5.38 6.46
CA LEU A 74 -6.71 -6.65 6.23
C LEU A 74 -7.36 -7.46 5.11
N LYS A 75 -8.70 -7.53 5.07
CA LYS A 75 -9.44 -8.21 4.00
C LYS A 75 -9.18 -7.57 2.64
N SER A 76 -9.31 -6.24 2.55
CA SER A 76 -9.08 -5.48 1.31
C SER A 76 -7.67 -5.69 0.77
N TYR A 77 -6.64 -5.64 1.63
CA TYR A 77 -5.26 -5.89 1.22
C TYR A 77 -5.02 -7.33 0.75
N ARG A 78 -5.63 -8.32 1.40
CA ARG A 78 -5.51 -9.72 0.97
C ARG A 78 -6.14 -9.95 -0.41
N MET A 79 -7.33 -9.41 -0.64
CA MET A 79 -7.99 -9.46 -1.94
C MET A 79 -7.18 -8.74 -3.03
N ALA A 80 -6.59 -7.58 -2.71
CA ALA A 80 -5.71 -6.88 -3.64
C ALA A 80 -4.50 -7.74 -4.05
N LEU A 81 -3.85 -8.45 -3.10
CA LEU A 81 -2.75 -9.36 -3.42
C LEU A 81 -3.17 -10.56 -4.25
N GLU A 82 -4.36 -11.11 -3.98
CA GLU A 82 -4.91 -12.23 -4.74
C GLU A 82 -5.06 -11.86 -6.21
N ILE A 83 -5.66 -10.70 -6.50
CA ILE A 83 -5.78 -10.19 -7.88
C ILE A 83 -4.39 -9.91 -8.47
N LEU A 84 -3.52 -9.19 -7.75
CA LEU A 84 -2.17 -8.87 -8.23
C LEU A 84 -1.31 -10.12 -8.47
N SER A 85 -1.63 -11.27 -7.89
CA SER A 85 -0.91 -12.52 -8.14
C SER A 85 -0.98 -12.95 -9.62
N ALA A 86 -2.08 -12.62 -10.31
CA ALA A 86 -2.24 -12.85 -11.75
C ALA A 86 -1.40 -11.89 -12.62
N TYR A 87 -0.85 -10.82 -12.03
CA TYR A 87 -0.06 -9.81 -12.72
C TYR A 87 1.42 -9.88 -12.31
N PRO A 88 2.26 -10.68 -12.99
CA PRO A 88 3.64 -10.94 -12.55
C PRO A 88 4.51 -9.67 -12.51
N CYS A 89 4.27 -8.71 -13.40
CA CYS A 89 5.08 -7.50 -13.53
C CYS A 89 4.67 -6.34 -12.60
N GLU A 90 3.58 -6.47 -11.84
CA GLU A 90 3.07 -5.39 -10.97
C GLU A 90 3.77 -5.35 -9.61
N PHE A 91 5.11 -5.33 -9.64
CA PHE A 91 5.96 -5.33 -8.46
C PHE A 91 5.67 -4.13 -7.55
N TYR A 92 5.46 -2.95 -8.14
CA TYR A 92 5.16 -1.74 -7.38
C TYR A 92 3.94 -1.92 -6.46
N TRP A 93 2.81 -2.36 -7.01
CA TRP A 93 1.58 -2.51 -6.24
C TRP A 93 1.67 -3.66 -5.24
N LYS A 94 2.33 -4.77 -5.59
CA LYS A 94 2.59 -5.87 -4.65
C LYS A 94 3.41 -5.40 -3.45
N GLY A 95 4.51 -4.68 -3.71
CA GLY A 95 5.38 -4.11 -2.68
C GLY A 95 4.61 -3.19 -1.73
N PHE A 96 3.76 -2.34 -2.30
CA PHE A 96 2.90 -1.45 -1.53
C PHE A 96 1.93 -2.24 -0.63
N VAL A 97 1.18 -3.20 -1.16
CA VAL A 97 0.23 -3.97 -0.35
C VAL A 97 0.95 -4.74 0.77
N TYR A 98 2.11 -5.33 0.50
CA TYR A 98 2.92 -5.99 1.53
C TYR A 98 3.35 -5.02 2.64
N ASN A 99 3.74 -3.79 2.31
CA ASN A 99 4.09 -2.78 3.30
C ASN A 99 2.88 -2.48 4.22
N MET A 100 1.68 -2.31 3.63
CA MET A 100 0.47 -2.04 4.40
C MET A 100 0.11 -3.21 5.35
N LEU A 101 0.24 -4.45 4.88
CA LEU A 101 0.05 -5.65 5.71
C LEU A 101 1.06 -5.73 6.86
N GLY A 102 2.33 -5.43 6.58
CA GLY A 102 3.39 -5.37 7.59
C GLY A 102 3.05 -4.37 8.70
N GLY A 103 2.53 -3.20 8.32
CA GLY A 103 2.06 -2.17 9.25
C GLY A 103 0.94 -2.65 10.17
N LEU A 104 -0.05 -3.34 9.60
CA LEU A 104 -1.16 -3.93 10.37
C LEU A 104 -0.71 -4.99 11.36
N TYR A 105 0.17 -5.91 10.94
CA TYR A 105 0.71 -6.92 11.84
C TYR A 105 1.57 -6.30 12.95
N GLY A 106 2.36 -5.27 12.64
CA GLY A 106 3.13 -4.51 13.62
C GLY A 106 2.25 -3.87 14.69
N LYS A 107 1.13 -3.24 14.30
CA LYS A 107 0.14 -2.68 15.25
C LYS A 107 -0.47 -3.73 16.19
N GLN A 108 -0.49 -5.00 15.77
CA GLN A 108 -0.97 -6.13 16.56
C GLN A 108 0.14 -6.85 17.34
N ASN A 109 1.37 -6.32 17.37
CA ASN A 109 2.56 -6.95 17.95
C ASN A 109 2.94 -8.30 17.30
N LEU A 110 2.45 -8.56 16.09
CA LEU A 110 2.75 -9.76 15.30
C LEU A 110 4.04 -9.57 14.50
N TYR A 111 5.15 -9.31 15.21
CA TYR A 111 6.41 -8.86 14.61
C TYR A 111 7.02 -9.85 13.60
N ALA A 112 6.83 -11.16 13.80
CA ALA A 112 7.30 -12.18 12.86
C ALA A 112 6.57 -12.06 11.50
N GLN A 113 5.25 -11.90 11.53
CA GLN A 113 4.45 -11.72 10.32
C GLN A 113 4.71 -10.36 9.69
N ALA A 114 4.87 -9.30 10.49
CA ALA A 114 5.24 -7.98 10.00
C ALA A 114 6.58 -8.01 9.24
N LYS A 115 7.58 -8.67 9.81
CA LYS A 115 8.89 -8.87 9.16
C LYS A 115 8.77 -9.60 7.83
N ASP A 116 8.05 -10.72 7.75
CA ASP A 116 7.85 -11.46 6.50
C ASP A 116 7.22 -10.58 5.41
N MET A 117 6.21 -9.77 5.78
CA MET A 117 5.58 -8.82 4.86
C MET A 117 6.56 -7.74 4.40
N TYR A 118 7.33 -7.14 5.31
CA TYR A 118 8.29 -6.11 4.93
C TYR A 118 9.44 -6.63 4.06
N VAL A 119 9.90 -7.87 4.27
CA VAL A 119 10.88 -8.52 3.38
C VAL A 119 10.30 -8.66 1.96
N LYS A 120 9.05 -9.12 1.84
CA LYS A 120 8.36 -9.20 0.54
C LYS A 120 8.19 -7.82 -0.09
N ALA A 121 7.89 -6.78 0.71
CA ALA A 121 7.81 -5.40 0.23
C ALA A 121 9.14 -4.92 -0.35
N CYS A 122 10.24 -5.07 0.38
CA CYS A 122 11.59 -4.70 -0.09
C CYS A 122 12.02 -5.45 -1.36
N TYR A 123 11.70 -6.74 -1.46
CA TYR A 123 11.98 -7.53 -2.66
C TYR A 123 11.22 -7.01 -3.88
N ASN A 124 9.94 -6.65 -3.73
CA ASN A 124 9.16 -6.09 -4.82
C ASN A 124 9.60 -4.67 -5.19
N ASP A 125 9.92 -3.83 -4.20
CA ASP A 125 10.40 -2.46 -4.45
C ASP A 125 11.74 -2.44 -5.23
N SER A 126 12.63 -3.41 -4.96
CA SER A 126 13.90 -3.54 -5.70
C SER A 126 13.68 -3.92 -7.17
N LEU A 127 12.69 -4.77 -7.46
CA LEU A 127 12.30 -5.15 -8.81
C LEU A 127 11.57 -4.00 -9.53
N ALA A 128 10.78 -3.21 -8.81
CA ALA A 128 10.04 -2.07 -9.36
C ALA A 128 10.94 -0.89 -9.75
N ARG A 129 12.21 -0.86 -9.33
CA ARG A 129 13.15 0.27 -9.52
C ARG A 129 12.58 1.61 -9.05
N HIS A 130 11.66 1.58 -8.08
CA HIS A 130 10.97 2.75 -7.53
C HIS A 130 11.54 3.12 -6.16
N ASN A 131 12.39 4.14 -6.12
CA ASN A 131 13.20 4.48 -4.94
C ASN A 131 12.40 5.04 -3.74
N ARG A 132 11.23 5.67 -3.96
CA ARG A 132 10.48 6.35 -2.87
C ARG A 132 9.84 5.36 -1.88
N HIS A 133 9.24 4.27 -2.37
CA HIS A 133 8.62 3.25 -1.50
C HIS A 133 9.67 2.32 -0.89
N PHE A 134 10.78 2.09 -1.59
CA PHE A 134 11.93 1.32 -1.09
C PHE A 134 12.46 1.86 0.25
N ILE A 135 12.61 3.19 0.41
CA ILE A 135 13.06 3.81 1.66
C ILE A 135 12.06 3.61 2.82
N SER A 136 10.76 3.68 2.53
CA SER A 136 9.70 3.46 3.53
C SER A 136 9.66 2.00 3.97
N SER A 137 9.71 1.05 3.01
CA SER A 137 9.76 -0.39 3.29
C SER A 137 10.99 -0.77 4.12
N LEU A 138 12.17 -0.24 3.80
CA LEU A 138 13.39 -0.45 4.59
C LEU A 138 13.28 0.12 6.01
N SER A 139 12.69 1.31 6.16
CA SER A 139 12.50 1.93 7.46
C SER A 139 11.53 1.11 8.33
N ASN A 140 10.43 0.63 7.74
CA ASN A 140 9.45 -0.20 8.44
C ASN A 140 10.00 -1.58 8.80
N LEU A 141 10.83 -2.17 7.93
CA LEU A 141 11.56 -3.40 8.23
C LEU A 141 12.50 -3.23 9.43
N GLY A 142 13.23 -2.11 9.51
CA GLY A 142 14.08 -1.78 10.66
C GLY A 142 13.30 -1.72 11.98
N VAL A 143 12.12 -1.09 11.99
CA VAL A 143 11.24 -1.05 13.18
C VAL A 143 10.77 -2.45 13.57
N ALA A 144 10.38 -3.29 12.60
CA ALA A 144 9.97 -4.66 12.89
C ALA A 144 11.11 -5.50 13.50
N TYR A 145 12.36 -5.31 13.06
CA TYR A 145 13.52 -5.98 13.64
C TYR A 145 13.79 -5.56 15.08
N ILE A 146 13.65 -4.26 15.40
CA ILE A 146 13.75 -3.76 16.77
C ILE A 146 12.66 -4.40 17.65
N GLY A 147 11.41 -4.42 17.17
CA GLY A 147 10.28 -5.04 17.90
C GLY A 147 10.40 -6.55 18.08
N TYR A 148 11.06 -7.25 17.16
CA TYR A 148 11.36 -8.68 17.26
C TYR A 148 12.55 -9.01 18.20
N GLY A 149 13.22 -8.00 18.76
CA GLY A 149 14.34 -8.18 19.68
C GLY A 149 15.67 -8.53 19.00
N ASN A 150 15.80 -8.34 17.69
CA ASN A 150 17.03 -8.61 16.93
C ASN A 150 17.68 -7.28 16.50
N ILE A 151 18.30 -6.63 17.49
CA ILE A 151 18.87 -5.27 17.39
C ILE A 151 20.03 -5.22 16.37
N ASP A 152 20.81 -6.29 16.25
CA ASP A 152 21.97 -6.36 15.34
C ASP A 152 21.55 -6.25 13.86
N SER A 153 20.40 -6.81 13.50
CA SER A 153 19.86 -6.75 12.14
C SER A 153 19.27 -5.37 11.81
N ALA A 154 18.68 -4.68 12.79
CA ALA A 154 18.16 -3.33 12.62
C ALA A 154 19.28 -2.31 12.35
N PHE A 155 20.45 -2.49 12.97
CA PHE A 155 21.63 -1.67 12.74
C PHE A 155 22.13 -1.80 11.29
N TYR A 156 22.23 -3.03 10.76
CA TYR A 156 22.63 -3.29 9.37
C TYR A 156 21.66 -2.68 8.35
N LEU A 157 20.35 -2.73 8.64
CA LEU A 157 19.32 -2.14 7.79
C LEU A 157 19.35 -0.60 7.79
N SER A 158 19.63 0.00 8.94
CA SER A 158 19.84 1.45 9.06
C SER A 158 21.10 1.90 8.29
N ALA A 159 22.16 1.08 8.27
CA ALA A 159 23.35 1.33 7.47
C ALA A 159 23.08 1.22 5.96
N THR A 160 22.30 0.23 5.50
CA THR A 160 21.86 0.17 4.08
C THR A 160 20.97 1.34 3.68
N ARG A 161 20.17 1.89 4.61
CA ARG A 161 19.40 3.13 4.39
C ARG A 161 20.35 4.30 4.11
N PHE A 162 21.43 4.46 4.87
CA PHE A 162 22.45 5.48 4.61
C PHE A 162 23.22 5.25 3.30
N ALA A 163 23.55 4.00 2.95
CA ALA A 163 24.20 3.69 1.68
C ALA A 163 23.31 3.98 0.46
N ALA A 164 21.99 3.79 0.57
CA ALA A 164 21.04 4.18 -0.47
C ALA A 164 20.94 5.70 -0.67
N PHE A 165 21.30 6.51 0.35
CA PHE A 165 21.46 7.96 0.22
C PHE A 165 22.76 8.34 -0.52
N SER A 166 23.77 7.47 -0.55
CA SER A 166 25.09 7.73 -1.15
C SER A 166 25.19 7.39 -2.64
N PHE A 167 24.11 6.92 -3.26
CA PHE A 167 24.02 6.68 -4.72
C PHE A 167 23.20 7.77 -5.45
N TYR A 168 23.08 8.95 -4.85
CA TYR A 168 22.60 10.18 -5.49
C TYR A 168 23.71 11.23 -5.54
#